data_AF-A0A2T0TEL8-F1
#
_entry.id   AF-A0A2T0TEL8-F1
#
_cell.length_a   1.000
_cell.length_b   1.000
_cell.length_c   1.000
_cell.angle_alpha   90.00
_cell.angle_beta   90.00
_cell.angle_gamma   90.00
#
_symmetry.space_group_name_H-M   'P 1'
#
loop_
_entity.id
_entity.type
_entity.pdbx_description
1 polymer ?
#
loop_
_entity_poly.entity_id
_entity_poly.type
_entity_poly.pdbx_seq_one_letter_code
_entity_poly.pdbx_strand_id
1 'polypeptide(L)' 'MARYLFAFNGPLPLPADDLRLIQQQTQLLDTSRRTVLVDADTEQHIQSLAQQLPDWTVSPEIVVPIPGTRPTVRSTPD' A
#
# COMPACT_ATOMS: atom_id res chain seq x y z
N MET A 1 -9.14 -10.84 1.99
CA MET A 1 -8.20 -10.07 1.17
C MET A 1 -8.18 -8.65 1.70
N ALA A 2 -7.04 -8.26 2.24
CA ALA A 2 -6.80 -6.92 2.78
C ALA A 2 -5.52 -6.36 2.16
N ARG A 3 -5.51 -5.05 1.89
CA ARG A 3 -4.40 -4.38 1.21
C ARG A 3 -3.52 -3.66 2.20
N TYR A 4 -2.23 -3.79 2.00
CA TYR A 4 -1.20 -3.22 2.87
C TYR A 4 -0.14 -2.52 2.03
N LEU A 5 0.36 -1.43 2.58
CA LEU A 5 1.45 -0.63 2.08
C LEU A 5 2.71 -0.95 2.87
N PHE A 6 3.76 -1.32 2.15
CA PHE A 6 5.11 -1.54 2.64
C PHE A 6 5.97 -0.35 2.21
N ALA A 7 6.38 0.49 3.17
CA ALA A 7 7.23 1.64 2.94
C ALA A 7 8.67 1.33 3.38
N PHE A 8 9.61 1.39 2.45
CA PHE A 8 11.03 1.16 2.71
C PHE A 8 11.69 2.43 3.27
N ASN A 9 12.28 2.31 4.46
CA ASN A 9 13.00 3.39 5.14
C ASN A 9 14.52 3.36 4.90
N GLY A 10 15.04 2.30 4.29
CA GLY A 10 16.46 2.12 4.06
C GLY A 10 17.04 2.94 2.89
N PRO A 11 18.35 2.77 2.62
CA PRO A 11 19.03 3.40 1.50
C PRO A 11 18.59 2.78 0.17
N LEU A 12 18.24 3.63 -0.80
CA LEU A 12 17.90 3.19 -2.15
C LEU A 12 19.15 2.66 -2.88
N PRO A 13 19.00 1.71 -3.82
CA PRO A 13 17.74 1.16 -4.36
C PRO A 13 17.07 0.13 -3.44
N LEU A 14 15.80 -0.19 -3.73
CA LEU A 14 15.06 -1.23 -3.00
C LEU A 14 15.80 -2.58 -3.12
N PRO A 15 16.04 -3.29 -1.99
CA PRO A 15 16.65 -4.60 -2.01
C PRO A 15 15.77 -5.60 -2.78
N ALA A 16 16.37 -6.24 -3.79
CA ALA A 16 15.66 -7.18 -4.66
C ALA A 16 15.23 -8.46 -3.92
N ASP A 17 15.95 -8.83 -2.87
CA ASP A 17 15.64 -9.99 -2.02
C ASP A 17 14.33 -9.75 -1.25
N ASP A 18 14.19 -8.59 -0.61
CA ASP A 18 12.98 -8.21 0.11
C ASP A 18 11.76 -8.17 -0.82
N LEU A 19 11.92 -7.60 -2.03
CA LEU A 19 10.85 -7.56 -3.02
C LEU A 19 10.42 -8.96 -3.49
N ARG A 20 11.36 -9.90 -3.56
CA ARG A 20 11.04 -11.30 -3.87
C ARG A 20 10.31 -11.97 -2.73
N LEU A 21 10.74 -11.72 -1.49
CA LEU A 21 10.13 -12.26 -0.28
C LEU A 21 8.67 -11.81 -0.15
N ILE A 22 8.42 -10.51 -0.38
CA ILE A 22 7.09 -9.92 -0.43
C ILE A 22 6.23 -10.60 -1.51
N GLN A 23 6.75 -10.77 -2.74
CA GLN A 23 6.02 -11.42 -3.85
C GLN A 23 5.73 -12.91 -3.62
N GLN A 24 6.55 -13.60 -2.81
CA GLN A 24 6.33 -15.02 -2.51
C GLN A 24 5.21 -15.25 -1.50
N GLN A 25 4.98 -14.31 -0.59
CA GLN A 25 3.99 -14.46 0.49
C GLN A 25 2.71 -13.66 0.26
N THR A 26 2.75 -12.66 -0.63
CA THR A 26 1.64 -11.75 -0.93
C THR A 26 1.55 -11.47 -2.41
N GLN A 27 0.37 -11.01 -2.85
CA GLN A 27 0.19 -10.58 -4.23
C GLN A 27 0.58 -9.11 -4.37
N LEU A 28 1.65 -8.87 -5.13
CA LEU A 28 2.10 -7.52 -5.46
C LEU A 28 1.08 -6.82 -6.36
N LEU A 29 0.50 -5.71 -5.90
CA LEU A 29 -0.48 -4.93 -6.66
C LEU A 29 0.17 -3.74 -7.38
N ASP A 30 1.00 -2.98 -6.66
CA ASP A 30 1.65 -1.79 -7.20
C ASP A 30 3.03 -1.59 -6.58
N THR A 31 3.94 -0.95 -7.32
CA THR A 31 5.28 -0.62 -6.83
C THR A 31 5.64 0.81 -7.18
N SER A 32 6.05 1.54 -6.15
CA SER A 32 6.59 2.88 -6.21
C SER A 32 8.07 2.85 -5.83
N ARG A 33 8.75 4.00 -5.96
CA ARG A 33 10.20 4.11 -5.70
C ARG A 33 10.63 3.66 -4.29
N ARG A 34 9.76 3.81 -3.30
CA ARG A 34 10.00 3.46 -1.89
C ARG A 34 8.84 2.70 -1.25
N THR A 35 7.75 2.50 -1.97
CA THR A 35 6.52 1.98 -1.39
C THR A 35 6.02 0.86 -2.26
N VAL A 36 5.49 -0.18 -1.64
CA VAL A 36 4.97 -1.35 -2.33
C VAL A 36 3.57 -1.62 -1.81
N LEU A 37 2.61 -1.74 -2.71
CA LEU A 37 1.23 -2.10 -2.37
C LEU A 37 1.06 -3.60 -2.62
N VAL A 38 0.57 -4.30 -1.60
CA VAL A 38 0.32 -5.74 -1.67
C VAL A 38 -1.08 -6.08 -1.20
N ASP A 39 -1.63 -7.14 -1.77
CA ASP A 39 -2.81 -7.83 -1.27
C ASP A 39 -2.36 -9.09 -0.52
N ALA A 40 -2.93 -9.28 0.67
CA ALA A 40 -2.74 -10.50 1.44
C ALA A 40 -4.07 -11.15 1.77
N ASP A 41 -4.11 -12.47 1.62
CA ASP A 41 -5.24 -13.29 2.06
C ASP A 41 -5.42 -13.26 3.58
N THR A 42 -4.30 -13.30 4.32
CA THR A 42 -4.26 -13.41 5.78
C THR A 42 -3.31 -12.38 6.39
N GLU A 43 -3.76 -11.68 7.42
CA GLU A 43 -2.95 -10.70 8.18
C GLU A 43 -1.71 -11.32 8.83
N GLN A 44 -1.72 -12.62 9.09
CA GLN A 44 -0.57 -13.37 9.63
C GLN A 44 0.65 -13.29 8.70
N HIS A 45 0.47 -13.40 7.38
CA HIS A 45 1.60 -13.28 6.43
C HIS A 45 2.22 -11.89 6.48
N ILE A 46 1.39 -10.86 6.64
CA ILE A 46 1.84 -9.47 6.76
C ILE A 46 2.64 -9.26 8.05
N GLN A 47 2.17 -9.80 9.18
CA GLN A 47 2.89 -9.72 10.45
C GLN A 47 4.23 -10.46 10.39
N SER A 48 4.28 -11.64 9.75
CA SER A 48 5.53 -12.36 9.53
C SER A 48 6.50 -11.58 8.64
N LEU A 49 6.04 -10.99 7.54
CA LEU A 49 6.85 -10.13 6.69
C LEU A 49 7.38 -8.91 7.44
N ALA A 50 6.54 -8.24 8.24
CA ALA A 50 6.94 -7.09 9.04
C ALA A 50 8.07 -7.43 10.05
N GLN A 51 8.11 -8.67 10.56
CA GLN A 51 9.19 -9.14 11.43
C GLN A 51 10.47 -9.48 10.66
N GLN A 52 10.35 -9.97 9.43
CA GLN A 52 11.50 -10.32 8.58
C GLN A 52 12.13 -9.11 7.90
N LEU A 53 11.39 -8.03 7.75
CA LEU A 53 11.75 -6.82 7.02
C LEU A 53 11.86 -5.61 7.96
N PRO A 54 12.92 -5.50 8.78
CA PRO A 54 13.05 -4.46 9.79
C PRO A 54 13.17 -3.05 9.22
N ASP A 55 13.67 -2.91 7.99
CA ASP A 55 13.78 -1.63 7.28
C ASP A 55 12.48 -1.20 6.58
N TRP A 56 11.40 -1.98 6.72
CA TRP A 56 10.12 -1.73 6.10
C TRP A 56 9.06 -1.40 7.15
N THR A 57 8.28 -0.35 6.89
CA THR A 57 7.10 0.00 7.66
C THR A 57 5.85 -0.49 6.95
N VAL A 58 5.01 -1.21 7.68
CA VAL A 58 3.75 -1.75 7.15
C VAL A 58 2.59 -0.89 7.64
N SER A 59 1.66 -0.57 6.75
CA SER A 59 0.43 0.14 7.09
C SER A 59 -0.73 -0.37 6.24
N PRO A 60 -1.96 -0.46 6.77
CA PRO A 60 -3.12 -0.80 5.94
C PRO A 60 -3.35 0.28 4.87
N GLU A 61 -3.87 -0.12 3.70
CA GLU A 61 -4.28 0.83 2.66
C GLU A 61 -5.41 1.73 3.19
N ILE A 62 -5.21 3.04 3.14
CA ILE A 62 -6.23 4.02 3.47
C ILE A 62 -6.70 4.67 2.17
N VAL A 63 -7.96 4.44 1.82
CA VAL A 63 -8.59 5.12 0.68
C VAL A 63 -9.07 6.49 1.14
N VAL A 64 -8.42 7.54 0.67
CA VAL A 64 -8.86 8.93 0.93
C VAL A 64 -9.80 9.36 -0.20
N PRO A 65 -11.11 9.58 0.06
CA PRO A 65 -12.01 10.07 -0.96
C PRO A 65 -11.64 11.52 -1.30
N ILE A 66 -11.40 11.79 -2.58
CA ILE A 66 -11.13 13.16 -3.05
C ILE A 66 -12.46 13.90 -3.11
N PRO A 67 -12.63 15.03 -2.40
CA PRO A 67 -13.88 15.78 -2.43
C PRO A 67 -14.13 16.29 -3.85
N GLY A 68 -15.29 15.96 -4.39
CA GLY A 68 -15.69 16.38 -5.74
C GLY A 68 -15.83 17.91 -5.80
N THR A 69 -15.07 18.55 -6.67
CA THR A 69 -15.11 20.00 -6.92
C THR A 69 -16.27 20.43 -7.81
N ARG A 70 -17.29 19.58 -8.00
CA ARG A 70 -18.34 19.84 -8.99
C ARG A 70 -19.28 20.94 -8.46
N PRO A 71 -19.35 22.12 -9.09
CA PRO A 71 -20.25 23.18 -8.65
C PRO A 71 -21.69 22.73 -8.86
N THR A 72 -22.47 22.70 -7.77
CA THR A 72 -23.91 22.49 -7.83
C THR A 72 -24.57 23.78 -8.30
N VAL A 73 -24.88 23.89 -9.59
CA VAL A 73 -25.73 24.98 -10.10
C VAL A 73 -27.11 24.80 -9.48
N ARG A 74 -27.48 25.66 -8.53
CA ARG A 74 -28.87 25.79 -8.08
C ARG A 74 -29.66 26.47 -9.19
N SER A 75 -30.47 25.71 -9.92
CA SER A 75 -31.52 26.30 -10.74
C SER A 75 -32.55 26.94 -9.82
N THR A 76 -32.62 28.27 -9.85
CA THR A 76 -33.72 29.04 -9.27
C THR A 76 -34.97 28.79 -10.12
N PRO A 77 -36.10 28.33 -9.56
CA PRO A 77 -37.36 28.30 -10.30
C PRO A 77 -37.90 29.73 -10.48
N ASP A 78 -38.40 30.02 -11.68
CA ASP A 78 -39.14 31.23 -12.09
C ASP A 78 -40.56 31.24 -11.51
#